data_AF-A0A814RAS3-F1
#
_entry.id   AF-A0A814RAS3-F1
#
_cell.length_a   1.000
_cell.length_b   1.000
_cell.length_c   1.000
_cell.angle_alpha   90.00
_cell.angle_beta   90.00
_cell.angle_gamma   90.00
#
_symmetry.space_group_name_H-M   'P 1'
#
loop_
_entity.id
_entity.type
_entity.pdbx_description
1 polymer ?
#
loop_
_entity_poly.entity_id
_entity_poly.type
_entity_poly.pdbx_seq_one_letter_code
_entity_poly.pdbx_strand_id
1 'polypeptide(L)'
;MACLSNINCRTATFDQSSNNCQLFENIPTEYGSMSSQAGVVTLITIGIRQAPAMCTSMFYNQTTYGAGSSLSAVVVVDVNGDEKFDMVVSNFMSDSIGVLLNTGNGTFNTQIIYSSDSDPIAVAVADINKDNKTDIIVVNYGSNDLVIYFNAGNATFTNRSSFETGPLPLTVTIADVNNDNKSDIIVINVGSNDIGVHLQCYNYLEN
;
A
#
# COMPACT_ATOMS: atom_id res chain seq x y z
N MET A 1 4.65 -14.47 33.04
CA MET A 1 4.80 -13.43 32.02
C MET A 1 6.29 -13.23 31.75
N ALA A 2 6.76 -13.72 30.59
CA ALA A 2 7.92 -13.25 29.81
C ALA A 2 8.21 -14.31 28.73
N CYS A 3 8.16 -13.88 27.47
CA CYS A 3 8.32 -14.70 26.26
C CYS A 3 9.78 -15.00 25.90
N LEU A 4 9.90 -16.03 25.07
CA LEU A 4 11.06 -16.66 24.44
C LEU A 4 11.93 -15.72 23.59
N SER A 5 13.23 -16.03 23.51
CA SER A 5 13.97 -16.03 22.23
C SER A 5 15.16 -16.98 22.29
N ASN A 6 15.14 -18.05 21.49
CA ASN A 6 16.32 -18.85 21.14
C ASN A 6 16.27 -19.09 19.63
N ILE A 7 17.18 -18.42 18.92
CA ILE A 7 17.41 -18.56 17.48
C ILE A 7 18.28 -19.81 17.28
N ASN A 8 17.80 -20.77 16.49
CA ASN A 8 18.62 -21.89 16.00
C ASN A 8 18.97 -21.64 14.52
N CYS A 9 20.24 -21.36 14.22
CA CYS A 9 20.78 -21.45 12.87
C CYS A 9 20.87 -22.92 12.43
N ARG A 10 20.38 -23.25 11.23
CA ARG A 10 20.59 -24.56 10.58
C ARG A 10 21.43 -24.39 9.31
N THR A 11 22.47 -25.20 9.15
CA THR A 11 23.24 -25.35 7.92
C THR A 11 22.72 -26.53 7.10
N ALA A 12 22.55 -26.34 5.79
CA ALA A 12 22.24 -27.40 4.83
C ALA A 12 23.38 -27.49 3.78
N THR A 13 23.78 -28.69 3.39
CA THR A 13 24.70 -28.93 2.26
C THR A 13 23.95 -29.56 1.09
N PHE A 14 24.23 -29.08 -0.12
CA PHE A 14 23.52 -29.36 -1.37
C PHE A 14 24.18 -30.52 -2.16
N ASP A 15 23.42 -31.55 -2.53
CA ASP A 15 23.83 -32.56 -3.51
C ASP A 15 23.28 -32.17 -4.89
N GLN A 16 24.20 -31.89 -5.83
CA GLN A 16 23.88 -31.37 -7.16
C GLN A 16 23.30 -32.42 -8.11
N SER A 17 23.33 -33.71 -7.76
CA SER A 17 23.03 -34.78 -8.71
C SER A 17 21.55 -35.18 -8.80
N SER A 18 20.74 -34.85 -7.79
CA SER A 18 19.34 -35.34 -7.70
C SER A 18 18.28 -34.23 -7.75
N ASN A 19 18.68 -32.95 -7.76
CA ASN A 19 17.75 -31.80 -7.66
C ASN A 19 16.71 -31.94 -6.53
N ASN A 20 17.06 -32.69 -5.47
CA ASN A 20 16.18 -33.01 -4.37
C ASN A 20 16.85 -32.61 -3.05
N CYS A 21 16.26 -31.65 -2.35
CA CYS A 21 16.67 -31.32 -0.98
C CYS A 21 16.11 -32.40 -0.05
N GLN A 22 16.87 -33.47 0.16
CA GLN A 22 16.60 -34.41 1.24
C GLN A 22 17.07 -33.79 2.56
N LEU A 23 16.13 -33.36 3.40
CA LEU A 23 16.42 -33.06 4.79
C LEU A 23 16.68 -34.41 5.48
N PHE A 24 17.94 -34.67 5.84
CA PHE A 24 18.21 -35.65 6.89
C PHE A 24 17.67 -35.07 8.19
N GLU A 25 16.58 -35.66 8.71
CA GLU A 25 16.08 -35.35 10.03
C GLU A 25 17.19 -35.58 11.06
N ASN A 26 17.24 -34.70 12.06
CA ASN A 26 18.29 -34.59 13.06
C ASN A 26 18.80 -35.95 13.57
N ILE A 27 20.12 -36.13 13.60
CA ILE A 27 20.76 -37.13 14.47
C ILE A 27 20.27 -36.85 15.90
N PRO A 28 19.81 -37.87 16.67
CA PRO A 28 19.32 -37.64 18.03
C PRO A 28 20.48 -37.14 18.90
N THR A 29 20.29 -36.02 19.60
CA THR A 29 21.05 -35.79 20.83
C THR A 29 20.47 -36.72 21.88
N GLU A 30 21.16 -37.84 22.12
CA GLU A 30 20.91 -38.68 23.28
C GLU A 30 21.00 -37.86 24.56
N TYR A 31 19.92 -37.85 25.33
CA TYR A 31 19.97 -37.98 26.78
C TYR A 31 18.86 -38.96 27.16
N GLY A 32 19.22 -40.01 27.89
CA GLY A 32 18.34 -41.13 28.28
C GLY A 32 17.04 -40.68 28.96
N SER A 33 15.99 -41.49 29.00
CA SER A 33 15.95 -42.92 29.25
C SER A 33 14.77 -43.57 28.53
N MET A 34 14.98 -44.75 27.94
CA MET A 34 13.90 -45.62 27.48
C MET A 34 13.04 -46.08 28.67
N SER A 35 11.72 -45.88 28.60
CA SER A 35 10.78 -46.79 29.24
C SER A 35 9.59 -47.04 28.32
N SER A 36 9.37 -48.32 28.09
CA SER A 36 8.37 -48.96 27.24
C SER A 36 6.92 -48.53 27.50
N GLN A 37 6.15 -48.23 26.45
CA GLN A 37 4.97 -49.03 26.09
C GLN A 37 4.30 -48.53 24.81
N ALA A 38 3.65 -49.49 24.15
CA ALA A 38 2.97 -49.39 22.87
C ALA A 38 1.94 -48.25 22.81
N GLY A 39 1.95 -47.51 21.70
CA GLY A 39 0.92 -46.54 21.39
C GLY A 39 1.03 -46.14 19.92
N VAL A 40 0.04 -46.56 19.13
CA VAL A 40 -0.13 -46.15 17.73
C VAL A 40 -0.14 -44.62 17.68
N VAL A 41 0.90 -44.02 17.07
CA VAL A 41 0.89 -42.59 16.80
C VAL A 41 0.03 -42.38 15.55
N THR A 42 -1.22 -42.00 15.76
CA THR A 42 -2.07 -41.45 14.69
C THR A 42 -1.41 -40.17 14.21
N LEU A 43 -0.91 -40.17 12.97
CA LEU A 43 -0.45 -38.96 12.30
C LEU A 43 -1.67 -38.04 12.10
N ILE A 44 -1.85 -37.10 13.01
CA ILE A 44 -2.65 -35.91 12.75
C ILE A 44 -1.84 -35.10 11.75
N THR A 45 -2.28 -35.06 10.49
CA THR A 45 -1.70 -34.19 9.48
C THR A 45 -1.97 -32.75 9.88
N ILE A 46 -1.14 -32.19 10.75
CA ILE A 46 -1.10 -30.75 10.99
C ILE A 46 -0.61 -30.16 9.67
N GLY A 47 -1.49 -29.42 9.00
CA GLY A 47 -1.22 -28.80 7.71
C GLY A 47 0.13 -28.09 7.73
N ILE A 48 1.10 -28.71 7.10
CA ILE A 48 2.37 -28.09 6.74
C ILE A 48 2.02 -26.95 5.81
N ARG A 49 1.99 -25.73 6.36
CA ARG A 49 1.99 -24.51 5.55
C ARG A 49 3.27 -24.61 4.73
N GLN A 50 3.13 -24.80 3.41
CA GLN A 50 4.26 -24.83 2.49
C GLN A 50 5.13 -23.60 2.78
N ALA A 51 6.38 -23.82 3.17
CA ALA A 51 7.35 -22.73 3.14
C ALA A 51 7.41 -22.25 1.68
N PRO A 52 7.31 -20.94 1.41
CA PRO A 52 7.37 -20.44 0.04
C PRO A 52 8.66 -20.94 -0.60
N ALA A 53 8.56 -21.37 -1.86
CA ALA A 53 9.71 -21.74 -2.66
C ALA A 53 10.79 -20.66 -2.52
N MET A 54 12.01 -21.06 -2.18
CA MET A 54 13.12 -20.16 -1.93
C MET A 54 13.29 -19.26 -3.16
N CYS A 55 13.10 -17.96 -2.97
CA CYS A 55 13.19 -16.98 -4.04
C CYS A 55 14.66 -16.89 -4.48
N THR A 56 14.96 -17.21 -5.74
CA THR A 56 16.33 -17.21 -6.28
C THR A 56 16.73 -15.89 -6.95
N SER A 57 15.89 -14.86 -6.82
CA SER A 57 16.07 -13.53 -7.38
C SER A 57 15.69 -12.48 -6.34
N MET A 58 16.22 -11.26 -6.48
CA MET A 58 15.78 -10.11 -5.68
C MET A 58 14.31 -9.75 -5.95
N PHE A 59 13.79 -10.11 -7.14
CA PHE A 59 12.40 -9.86 -7.55
C PHE A 59 11.83 -11.00 -8.40
N TYR A 60 10.53 -11.25 -8.31
CA TYR A 60 9.78 -12.03 -9.29
C TYR A 60 9.61 -11.24 -10.60
N ASN A 61 9.22 -11.93 -11.69
CA ASN A 61 8.82 -11.24 -12.92
C ASN A 61 7.64 -10.30 -12.64
N GLN A 62 7.67 -9.11 -13.25
CA GLN A 62 6.59 -8.14 -13.11
C GLN A 62 5.27 -8.69 -13.66
N THR A 63 4.19 -8.43 -12.93
CA THR A 63 2.81 -8.58 -13.43
C THR A 63 2.30 -7.19 -13.79
N THR A 64 1.63 -7.06 -14.93
CA THR A 64 1.14 -5.77 -15.43
C THR A 64 -0.36 -5.63 -15.20
N TYR A 65 -0.79 -4.44 -14.80
CA TYR A 65 -2.19 -4.07 -14.60
C TYR A 65 -2.52 -2.87 -15.49
N GLY A 66 -3.64 -2.93 -16.21
CA GLY A 66 -4.13 -1.79 -16.98
C GLY A 66 -4.61 -0.71 -16.02
N ALA A 67 -4.08 0.50 -16.15
CA ALA A 67 -4.34 1.59 -15.22
C ALA A 67 -4.62 2.94 -15.91
N GLY A 68 -5.05 2.94 -17.18
CA GLY A 68 -5.31 4.16 -17.96
C GLY A 68 -4.16 4.52 -18.90
N SER A 69 -4.13 5.77 -19.38
CA SER A 69 -3.12 6.25 -20.32
C SER A 69 -2.25 7.36 -19.70
N SER A 70 -0.95 7.34 -20.03
CA SER A 70 0.04 8.32 -19.57
C SER A 70 0.02 8.56 -18.06
N LEU A 71 0.19 7.49 -17.29
CA LEU A 71 0.27 7.56 -15.83
C LEU A 71 1.37 8.53 -15.39
N SER A 72 1.06 9.42 -14.44
CA SER A 72 1.99 10.46 -13.95
C SER A 72 2.48 10.22 -12.53
N ALA A 73 1.62 9.72 -11.64
CA ALA A 73 1.96 9.44 -10.25
C ALA A 73 1.24 8.18 -9.73
N VAL A 74 1.80 7.62 -8.66
CA VAL A 74 1.22 6.50 -7.89
C VAL A 74 1.45 6.73 -6.40
N VAL A 75 0.45 6.39 -5.59
CA VAL A 75 0.59 6.23 -4.14
C VAL A 75 0.00 4.90 -3.69
N VAL A 76 0.51 4.43 -2.56
CA VAL A 76 0.15 3.14 -1.98
C VAL A 76 -0.44 3.38 -0.59
N VAL A 77 -1.69 2.96 -0.38
CA VAL A 77 -2.42 3.19 0.86
C VAL A 77 -3.58 2.20 1.00
N ASP A 78 -3.97 1.84 2.21
CA ASP A 78 -5.24 1.15 2.43
C ASP A 78 -6.37 2.19 2.27
N VAL A 79 -7.09 2.10 1.14
CA VAL A 79 -8.07 3.12 0.76
C VAL A 79 -9.52 2.65 0.97
N ASN A 80 -9.72 1.35 1.18
CA ASN A 80 -11.02 0.76 1.46
C ASN A 80 -11.18 0.31 2.94
N GLY A 81 -10.12 0.34 3.73
CA GLY A 81 -10.10 -0.05 5.15
C GLY A 81 -10.03 -1.55 5.37
N ASP A 82 -9.48 -2.32 4.42
CA ASP A 82 -9.41 -3.78 4.49
C ASP A 82 -8.04 -4.33 4.94
N GLU A 83 -7.17 -3.45 5.42
CA GLU A 83 -5.79 -3.69 5.87
C GLU A 83 -4.84 -4.17 4.76
N LYS A 84 -5.21 -3.97 3.49
CA LYS A 84 -4.32 -4.22 2.35
C LYS A 84 -4.00 -2.93 1.67
N PHE A 85 -2.72 -2.74 1.37
CA PHE A 85 -2.29 -1.58 0.63
C PHE A 85 -2.76 -1.66 -0.83
N ASP A 86 -3.64 -0.72 -1.20
CA ASP A 86 -4.15 -0.48 -2.55
C ASP A 86 -3.24 0.50 -3.30
N MET A 87 -3.53 0.72 -4.59
CA MET A 87 -2.88 1.76 -5.37
C MET A 87 -3.88 2.82 -5.83
N VAL A 88 -3.46 4.08 -5.77
CA VAL A 88 -4.12 5.20 -6.42
C VAL A 88 -3.16 5.80 -7.43
N VAL A 89 -3.62 5.97 -8.67
CA VAL A 89 -2.82 6.51 -9.78
C VAL A 89 -3.51 7.69 -10.43
N SER A 90 -2.72 8.62 -10.97
CA SER A 90 -3.21 9.71 -11.84
C SER A 90 -2.99 9.38 -13.31
N ASN A 91 -4.04 9.53 -14.11
CA ASN A 91 -4.08 9.22 -15.54
C ASN A 91 -4.06 10.54 -16.33
N PHE A 92 -2.86 11.09 -16.55
CA PHE A 92 -2.65 12.44 -17.05
C PHE A 92 -3.48 12.75 -18.31
N MET A 93 -3.33 11.95 -19.38
CA MET A 93 -4.01 12.20 -20.66
C MET A 93 -5.49 11.78 -20.67
N SER A 94 -5.98 11.20 -19.57
CA SER A 94 -7.36 10.70 -19.47
C SER A 94 -8.18 11.49 -18.45
N ASP A 95 -7.68 12.63 -17.96
CA ASP A 95 -8.34 13.52 -17.00
C ASP A 95 -9.04 12.74 -15.89
N SER A 96 -8.33 11.78 -15.32
CA SER A 96 -8.88 10.87 -14.30
C SER A 96 -7.84 10.40 -13.33
N ILE A 97 -8.30 9.94 -12.18
CA ILE A 97 -7.54 9.04 -11.31
C ILE A 97 -8.13 7.65 -11.43
N GLY A 98 -7.37 6.65 -11.01
CA GLY A 98 -8.01 5.40 -10.67
C GLY A 98 -7.38 4.65 -9.53
N VAL A 99 -8.22 3.78 -8.97
CA VAL A 99 -7.98 3.05 -7.74
C VAL A 99 -7.93 1.57 -8.06
N LEU A 100 -6.83 0.91 -7.72
CA LEU A 100 -6.64 -0.51 -7.91
C LEU A 100 -6.62 -1.17 -6.53
N LEU A 101 -7.66 -1.93 -6.23
CA LEU A 101 -7.81 -2.61 -4.94
C LEU A 101 -7.01 -3.91 -4.90
N ASN A 102 -6.25 -4.10 -3.83
CA ASN A 102 -5.40 -5.25 -3.62
C ASN A 102 -6.21 -6.46 -3.11
N THR A 103 -5.95 -7.63 -3.68
CA THR A 103 -6.59 -8.89 -3.27
C THR A 103 -5.91 -9.56 -2.08
N GLY A 104 -4.73 -9.06 -1.66
CA GLY A 104 -4.00 -9.50 -0.47
C GLY A 104 -2.85 -10.48 -0.75
N ASN A 105 -2.68 -10.89 -2.00
CA ASN A 105 -1.57 -11.76 -2.44
C ASN A 105 -0.60 -11.05 -3.39
N GLY A 106 -0.63 -9.71 -3.43
CA GLY A 106 0.15 -8.90 -4.35
C GLY A 106 -0.46 -8.76 -5.75
N THR A 107 -1.71 -9.21 -5.93
CA THR A 107 -2.47 -8.97 -7.17
C THR A 107 -3.60 -7.97 -6.96
N PHE A 108 -3.94 -7.24 -8.03
CA PHE A 108 -4.89 -6.13 -7.97
C PHE A 108 -6.12 -6.39 -8.87
N ASN A 109 -7.26 -5.89 -8.42
CA ASN A 109 -8.49 -5.85 -9.21
C ASN A 109 -8.37 -4.84 -10.37
N THR A 110 -9.31 -4.92 -11.31
CA THR A 110 -9.47 -3.90 -12.34
C THR A 110 -9.66 -2.53 -11.70
N GLN A 111 -9.00 -1.52 -12.28
CA GLN A 111 -9.05 -0.14 -11.81
C GLN A 111 -10.49 0.39 -11.79
N ILE A 112 -10.83 1.07 -10.69
CA ILE A 112 -12.02 1.91 -10.57
C ILE A 112 -11.61 3.33 -10.97
N ILE A 113 -12.31 3.94 -11.91
CA ILE A 113 -11.93 5.23 -12.50
C ILE A 113 -12.82 6.34 -11.92
N TYR A 114 -12.20 7.43 -11.50
CA TYR A 114 -12.87 8.67 -11.09
C TYR A 114 -12.39 9.82 -11.97
N SER A 115 -13.32 10.61 -12.50
CA SER A 115 -12.99 11.80 -13.29
C SER A 115 -12.24 12.82 -12.44
N SER A 116 -11.16 13.35 -13.00
CA SER A 116 -10.44 14.52 -12.52
C SER A 116 -10.71 15.70 -13.42
N ASP A 117 -10.07 16.81 -13.07
CA ASP A 117 -9.97 17.95 -13.96
C ASP A 117 -8.76 17.73 -14.89
N SER A 118 -8.29 18.79 -15.54
CA SER A 118 -7.39 18.64 -16.70
C SER A 118 -5.97 18.29 -16.29
N ASP A 119 -5.43 17.23 -16.90
CA ASP A 119 -4.02 16.81 -16.77
C ASP A 119 -3.59 16.55 -15.30
N PRO A 120 -4.19 15.58 -14.58
CA PRO A 120 -3.78 15.22 -13.23
C PRO A 120 -2.32 14.74 -13.20
N ILE A 121 -1.48 15.41 -12.44
CA ILE A 121 -0.01 15.17 -12.46
C ILE A 121 0.54 14.60 -11.16
N ALA A 122 -0.11 14.88 -10.03
CA ALA A 122 0.32 14.40 -8.74
C ALA A 122 -0.86 13.97 -7.88
N VAL A 123 -0.61 13.00 -7.01
CA VAL A 123 -1.56 12.45 -6.06
C VAL A 123 -0.90 12.36 -4.69
N ALA A 124 -1.66 12.70 -3.66
CA ALA A 124 -1.35 12.44 -2.26
C ALA A 124 -2.61 11.91 -1.56
N VAL A 125 -2.44 11.38 -0.35
CA VAL A 125 -3.52 10.79 0.44
C VAL A 125 -3.39 11.19 1.90
N ALA A 126 -4.51 11.47 2.54
CA ALA A 126 -4.62 11.77 3.97
C ALA A 126 -6.09 11.70 4.40
N ASP A 127 -6.34 11.58 5.70
CA ASP A 127 -7.67 11.87 6.25
C ASP A 127 -7.80 13.39 6.43
N ILE A 128 -8.33 14.08 5.42
CA ILE A 128 -8.45 15.54 5.41
C ILE A 128 -9.63 15.97 6.26
N ASN A 129 -10.76 15.25 6.17
CA ASN A 129 -11.98 15.63 6.88
C ASN A 129 -12.08 15.07 8.32
N LYS A 130 -11.11 14.27 8.77
CA LYS A 130 -11.04 13.62 10.09
C LYS A 130 -12.16 12.62 10.34
N ASP A 131 -12.64 11.94 9.30
CA ASP A 131 -13.66 10.89 9.40
C ASP A 131 -13.08 9.47 9.54
N ASN A 132 -11.76 9.37 9.73
CA ASN A 132 -10.95 8.15 9.77
C ASN A 132 -10.97 7.35 8.46
N LYS A 133 -11.16 8.01 7.32
CA LYS A 133 -11.02 7.39 6.01
C LYS A 133 -9.99 8.16 5.18
N THR A 134 -9.23 7.40 4.41
CA THR A 134 -8.22 7.97 3.53
C THR A 134 -8.89 8.71 2.37
N ASP A 135 -8.79 10.03 2.34
CA ASP A 135 -9.16 10.87 1.20
C ASP A 135 -8.03 10.92 0.16
N ILE A 136 -8.38 11.23 -1.09
CA ILE A 136 -7.42 11.40 -2.19
C ILE A 136 -7.31 12.88 -2.53
N ILE A 137 -6.08 13.38 -2.62
CA ILE A 137 -5.77 14.73 -3.05
C ILE A 137 -5.07 14.63 -4.40
N VAL A 138 -5.59 15.34 -5.40
CA VAL A 138 -5.07 15.38 -6.76
C VAL A 138 -4.66 16.81 -7.09
N VAL A 139 -3.51 16.99 -7.71
CA VAL A 139 -3.12 18.26 -8.32
C VAL A 139 -3.19 18.11 -9.83
N ASN A 140 -3.87 19.06 -10.47
CA ASN A 140 -4.11 19.06 -11.91
C ASN A 140 -3.29 20.16 -12.58
N TYR A 141 -2.38 19.73 -13.45
CA TYR A 141 -1.45 20.62 -14.14
C TYR A 141 -2.17 21.54 -15.12
N GLY A 142 -3.18 21.02 -15.84
CA GLY A 142 -3.86 21.71 -16.93
C GLY A 142 -4.90 22.71 -16.43
N SER A 143 -5.65 22.36 -15.37
CA SER A 143 -6.66 23.24 -14.76
C SER A 143 -6.11 24.19 -13.69
N ASN A 144 -4.85 24.05 -13.27
CA ASN A 144 -4.22 24.84 -12.20
C ASN A 144 -5.00 24.79 -10.87
N ASP A 145 -5.51 23.62 -10.52
CA ASP A 145 -6.27 23.41 -9.30
C ASP A 145 -5.80 22.16 -8.55
N LEU A 146 -6.18 22.08 -7.29
CA LEU A 146 -6.13 20.86 -6.50
C LEU A 146 -7.56 20.41 -6.19
N VAL A 147 -7.79 19.11 -6.27
CA VAL A 147 -9.08 18.48 -5.99
C VAL A 147 -8.92 17.47 -4.87
N ILE A 148 -9.80 17.57 -3.88
CA ILE A 148 -9.91 16.60 -2.78
C ILE A 148 -11.13 15.73 -3.05
N TYR A 149 -10.91 14.42 -3.07
CA TYR A 149 -11.93 13.39 -3.19
C TYR A 149 -12.16 12.79 -1.82
N PHE A 150 -13.32 13.07 -1.24
CA PHE A 150 -13.66 12.56 0.08
C PHE A 150 -14.12 11.12 -0.01
N ASN A 151 -13.55 10.27 0.83
CA ASN A 151 -13.88 8.86 0.88
C ASN A 151 -15.17 8.64 1.67
N ALA A 152 -16.24 8.22 0.99
CA ALA A 152 -17.49 7.83 1.65
C ALA A 152 -17.36 6.49 2.39
N GLY A 153 -16.27 5.74 2.16
CA GLY A 153 -16.01 4.40 2.67
C GLY A 153 -15.89 3.39 1.53
N ASN A 154 -15.15 2.30 1.79
CA ASN A 154 -14.93 1.21 0.82
C ASN A 154 -14.48 1.73 -0.56
N ALA A 155 -13.50 2.63 -0.56
CA ALA A 155 -12.94 3.28 -1.76
C ALA A 155 -13.97 4.00 -2.65
N THR A 156 -15.01 4.61 -2.09
CA THR A 156 -16.04 5.32 -2.85
C THR A 156 -15.88 6.83 -2.73
N PHE A 157 -15.60 7.51 -3.85
CA PHE A 157 -15.25 8.94 -3.88
C PHE A 157 -16.28 9.78 -4.67
N THR A 158 -17.50 9.93 -4.15
CA THR A 158 -18.57 10.65 -4.85
C THR A 158 -18.63 12.15 -4.54
N ASN A 159 -18.05 12.58 -3.42
CA ASN A 159 -17.97 13.99 -3.05
C ASN A 159 -16.54 14.51 -3.30
N ARG A 160 -16.43 15.68 -3.95
CA ARG A 160 -15.15 16.35 -4.19
C ARG A 160 -15.24 17.85 -3.99
N SER A 161 -14.12 18.45 -3.60
CA SER A 161 -13.94 19.91 -3.51
C SER A 161 -12.70 20.32 -4.30
N SER A 162 -12.77 21.43 -5.02
CA SER A 162 -11.66 21.97 -5.80
C SER A 162 -11.23 23.32 -5.22
N PHE A 163 -9.93 23.59 -5.27
CA PHE A 163 -9.31 24.82 -4.84
C PHE A 163 -8.30 25.27 -5.89
N GLU A 164 -8.32 26.56 -6.23
CA GLU A 164 -7.33 27.13 -7.15
C GLU A 164 -5.93 27.03 -6.57
N THR A 165 -4.94 26.72 -7.41
CA THR A 165 -3.52 26.74 -7.06
C THR A 165 -2.80 27.84 -7.84
N GLY A 166 -1.46 27.85 -7.81
CA GLY A 166 -0.67 28.66 -8.73
C GLY A 166 -0.60 28.01 -10.12
N PRO A 167 -0.11 28.74 -11.14
CA PRO A 167 0.02 28.20 -12.49
C PRO A 167 0.99 27.02 -12.57
N LEU A 168 0.64 26.03 -13.38
CA LEU A 168 1.39 24.81 -13.66
C LEU A 168 1.83 24.12 -12.35
N PRO A 169 0.88 23.66 -11.52
CA PRO A 169 1.22 22.96 -10.30
C PRO A 169 1.80 21.57 -10.64
N LEU A 170 2.84 21.14 -9.91
CA LEU A 170 3.65 19.96 -10.29
C LEU A 170 3.58 18.82 -9.28
N THR A 171 3.60 19.14 -7.99
CA THR A 171 3.62 18.13 -6.93
C THR A 171 2.92 18.65 -5.69
N VAL A 172 2.53 17.71 -4.83
CA VAL A 172 1.79 17.97 -3.60
C VAL A 172 2.38 17.16 -2.45
N THR A 173 2.39 17.76 -1.27
CA THR A 173 2.65 17.07 0.00
C THR A 173 1.69 17.57 1.07
N ILE A 174 1.57 16.78 2.14
CA ILE A 174 0.60 17.02 3.21
C ILE A 174 1.37 17.02 4.53
N ALA A 175 1.17 18.08 5.31
CA ALA A 175 1.77 18.22 6.63
C ALA A 175 0.98 19.25 7.44
N ASP A 176 0.98 19.12 8.76
CA ASP A 176 0.56 20.19 9.66
C ASP A 176 1.72 21.20 9.79
N VAL A 177 1.67 22.30 9.02
CA VAL A 177 2.77 23.28 8.98
C VAL A 177 2.59 24.41 9.95
N ASN A 178 1.38 24.59 10.50
CA ASN A 178 1.06 25.62 11.48
C ASN A 178 0.87 25.07 12.91
N ASN A 179 0.98 23.75 13.08
CA ASN A 179 0.85 23.01 14.33
C ASN A 179 -0.54 23.15 14.98
N ASP A 180 -1.61 23.14 14.17
CA ASP A 180 -3.02 23.15 14.61
C ASP A 180 -3.68 21.77 14.61
N ASN A 181 -2.89 20.71 14.39
CA ASN A 181 -3.28 19.31 14.25
C ASN A 181 -4.21 19.06 13.05
N LYS A 182 -4.20 19.88 12.00
CA LYS A 182 -4.91 19.62 10.74
C LYS A 182 -3.91 19.45 9.60
N SER A 183 -4.33 18.72 8.58
CA SER A 183 -3.51 18.42 7.43
C SER A 183 -3.53 19.60 6.46
N ASP A 184 -2.46 20.40 6.42
CA ASP A 184 -2.31 21.42 5.39
C ASP A 184 -1.81 20.80 4.09
N ILE A 185 -2.17 21.41 2.96
CA ILE A 185 -1.76 20.96 1.63
C ILE A 185 -0.73 21.94 1.07
N ILE A 186 0.43 21.42 0.66
CA ILE A 186 1.53 22.20 0.11
C ILE A 186 1.74 21.79 -1.34
N VAL A 187 1.71 22.77 -2.25
CA VAL A 187 1.79 22.58 -3.70
C VAL A 187 2.98 23.36 -4.25
N ILE A 188 3.77 22.73 -5.12
CA ILE A 188 4.80 23.43 -5.91
C ILE A 188 4.18 23.93 -7.21
N ASN A 189 4.27 25.23 -7.48
CA ASN A 189 3.78 25.85 -8.72
C ASN A 189 4.96 26.30 -9.58
N VAL A 190 5.23 25.57 -10.67
CA VAL A 190 6.39 25.89 -11.51
C VAL A 190 6.14 27.05 -12.47
N GLY A 191 4.87 27.35 -12.77
CA GLY A 191 4.51 28.48 -13.63
C GLY A 191 4.74 29.84 -12.95
N SER A 192 4.55 29.91 -11.63
CA SER A 192 4.86 31.10 -10.81
C SER A 192 6.21 31.04 -10.10
N ASN A 193 6.88 29.88 -10.08
CA ASN A 193 8.10 29.62 -9.30
C ASN A 193 7.90 29.86 -7.79
N ASP A 194 6.76 29.43 -7.25
CA ASP A 194 6.44 29.56 -5.83
C ASP A 194 5.91 28.25 -5.22
N ILE A 195 5.64 28.32 -3.91
CA ILE A 195 5.04 27.26 -3.13
C ILE A 195 3.69 27.77 -2.63
N GLY A 196 2.61 27.12 -3.04
CA GLY A 196 1.28 27.34 -2.50
C GLY A 196 1.11 26.56 -1.20
N VAL A 197 0.56 27.20 -0.17
CA VAL A 197 0.20 26.55 1.10
C VAL A 197 -1.28 26.78 1.36
N HIS A 198 -2.05 25.69 1.35
CA HIS A 198 -3.46 25.68 1.69
C HIS A 198 -3.60 25.26 3.15
N LEU A 199 -3.75 26.25 4.03
CA LEU A 199 -3.99 25.99 5.45
C LEU A 199 -5.41 25.48 5.66
N GLN A 200 -5.54 24.36 6.37
CA GLN A 200 -6.85 23.79 6.66
C GLN A 200 -7.52 24.55 7.79
N CYS A 201 -8.54 25.35 7.49
CA CYS A 201 -9.29 26.09 8.50
C CYS A 201 -10.48 25.32 9.09
N TYR A 202 -10.94 24.24 8.43
CA TYR A 202 -12.17 23.55 8.82
C TYR A 202 -12.03 22.88 10.19
N ASN A 203 -12.81 23.36 11.15
CA ASN A 203 -13.12 22.63 12.37
C ASN A 203 -14.39 21.84 12.07
N TYR A 204 -14.34 20.51 12.08
CA TYR A 204 -15.57 19.75 12.12
C TYR A 204 -16.24 20.07 13.45
N LEU A 205 -17.32 20.86 13.39
CA LEU A 205 -18.28 20.91 14.48
C LEU A 205 -18.90 19.52 14.50
N GLU A 206 -18.60 18.76 15.55
CA GLU A 206 -19.35 17.56 15.88
C GLU A 206 -20.83 17.93 15.94
N ASN A 207 -21.65 17.30 15.09
CA ASN A 207 -23.10 17.20 15.28
C ASN A 207 -23.43 15.72 15.41
#